data_AF-B9URK6-F1
#
_entry.id   AF-B9URK6-F1
#
_cell.length_a   1.000
_cell.length_b   1.000
_cell.length_c   1.000
_cell.angle_alpha   90.00
_cell.angle_beta   90.00
_cell.angle_gamma   90.00
#
_symmetry.space_group_name_H-M   'P 1'
#
loop_
_entity.id
_entity.type
_entity.pdbx_description
1 polymer ?
#
loop_
_entity_poly.entity_id
_entity_poly.type
_entity_poly.pdbx_seq_one_letter_code
_entity_poly.pdbx_strand_id
1 'polypeptide(L)'
;MHQNKGLWILISTITLISGNKLPSLGFSRTLDNVDPKEHIKGETYEEITRFNQVYFTQEANFGSCNSKCEDYAAPRHNFKEDNRYKFPQRQCTGTIYNCIGEKITEKEPVIRYQIKKPESPESDKRYYYVELPVNTDKKKYQYAIIEGSNYTYRYVYGNKEHSDHTTVNFDTWIRGFVRCDICRCLCDESKDSESIRSFSLNAVESDTKDNKVVIGVQLALKDKIFYFKIRQSPLLPLGKADQRKLSWKSDDPSLSSASKDIFKLDVNKRSIHIGSATSNLSDFVVTGVKFAEIDGNLALGVKLTKFDVMSGKLMNDNNQWIYNSLSKQKLNNGGVANRPIKFTDNHASEKLDLGLVEFRQSDLKDDVGQSTVPFIDLRSIVSTGTALIGVGLQFRTRDTSGGFIAPVVVTHPTYTG
;
A
#
# COMPACT_ATOMS: atom_id res chain seq x y z
N MET A 1 32.29 -12.24 -92.41
CA MET A 1 31.79 -12.87 -91.16
C MET A 1 32.49 -12.20 -89.99
N HIS A 2 31.77 -12.05 -88.86
CA HIS A 2 32.02 -11.19 -87.67
C HIS A 2 31.62 -9.72 -87.87
N GLN A 3 30.41 -9.30 -87.49
CA GLN A 3 29.87 -9.03 -86.14
C GLN A 3 30.65 -7.96 -85.36
N ASN A 4 30.02 -6.80 -85.18
CA ASN A 4 30.12 -6.05 -83.94
C ASN A 4 28.75 -5.42 -83.62
N LYS A 5 28.17 -5.81 -82.49
CA LYS A 5 26.85 -5.38 -82.01
C LYS A 5 27.00 -4.07 -81.23
N GLY A 6 26.26 -3.05 -81.62
CA GLY A 6 26.13 -1.80 -80.86
C GLY A 6 25.29 -2.00 -79.60
N LEU A 7 25.81 -1.52 -78.48
CA LEU A 7 25.19 -1.51 -77.16
C LEU A 7 24.30 -0.25 -77.03
N TRP A 8 22.99 -0.42 -76.90
CA TRP A 8 22.06 0.67 -76.59
C TRP A 8 21.85 0.72 -75.08
N ILE A 9 22.22 1.84 -74.46
CA ILE A 9 21.98 2.13 -73.04
C ILE A 9 20.65 2.90 -72.93
N LEU A 10 19.63 2.25 -72.37
CA LEU A 10 18.38 2.87 -71.96
C LEU A 10 18.59 3.55 -70.59
N ILE A 11 18.62 4.88 -70.58
CA ILE A 11 18.64 5.67 -69.34
C ILE A 11 17.19 5.76 -68.85
N SER A 12 16.85 4.95 -67.84
CA SER A 12 15.61 5.07 -67.07
C SER A 12 15.75 6.21 -66.07
N THR A 13 15.07 7.33 -66.30
CA THR A 13 14.88 8.40 -65.33
C THR A 13 14.00 7.91 -64.18
N ILE A 14 14.62 7.49 -63.08
CA ILE A 14 13.93 7.23 -61.81
C ILE A 14 13.57 8.59 -61.22
N THR A 15 12.31 8.97 -61.31
CA THR A 15 11.75 10.09 -60.55
C THR A 15 11.73 9.68 -59.07
N LEU A 16 12.64 10.24 -58.28
CA LEU A 16 12.62 10.13 -56.82
C LEU A 16 11.39 10.87 -56.30
N ILE A 17 10.28 10.15 -56.12
CA ILE A 17 9.18 10.61 -55.28
C ILE A 17 9.75 10.66 -53.86
N SER A 18 9.87 11.85 -53.26
CA SER A 18 10.22 11.98 -51.86
C SER A 18 9.10 11.35 -51.03
N GLY A 19 9.24 10.07 -50.71
CA GLY A 19 8.42 9.45 -49.69
C GLY A 19 8.60 10.24 -48.41
N ASN A 20 7.52 10.85 -47.90
CA ASN A 20 7.47 11.31 -46.52
C ASN A 20 7.92 10.13 -45.67
N LYS A 21 9.08 10.25 -45.00
CA LYS A 21 9.51 9.24 -44.03
C LYS A 21 8.34 9.05 -43.07
N LEU A 22 7.75 7.85 -43.06
CA LEU A 22 6.80 7.53 -42.00
C LEU A 22 7.52 7.78 -40.68
N PRO A 23 6.93 8.54 -39.75
CA PRO A 23 7.55 8.76 -38.47
C PRO A 23 7.78 7.40 -37.80
N SER A 24 9.01 7.15 -37.36
CA SER A 24 9.32 5.93 -36.63
C SER A 24 8.66 6.00 -35.25
N LEU A 25 7.98 4.94 -34.86
CA LEU A 25 7.39 4.83 -33.53
C LEU A 25 8.52 4.75 -32.49
N GLY A 26 8.60 5.74 -31.59
CA GLY A 26 9.49 5.69 -30.44
C GLY A 26 9.03 4.70 -29.38
N PHE A 27 9.75 4.63 -28.26
CA PHE A 27 9.43 3.73 -27.15
C PHE A 27 8.57 4.40 -26.09
N SER A 28 7.59 3.66 -25.58
CA SER A 28 6.85 4.01 -24.36
C SER A 28 7.79 4.00 -23.15
N ARG A 29 7.54 4.86 -22.16
CA ARG A 29 8.32 4.93 -20.92
C ARG A 29 7.40 4.86 -19.73
N THR A 30 7.79 4.09 -18.73
CA THR A 30 7.17 4.16 -17.40
C THR A 30 7.77 5.33 -16.65
N LEU A 31 6.92 6.18 -16.08
CA LEU A 31 7.31 7.27 -15.20
C LEU A 31 6.87 6.94 -13.77
N ASP A 32 7.81 7.12 -12.86
CA ASP A 32 7.65 6.91 -11.44
C ASP A 32 8.34 8.02 -10.63
N ASN A 33 7.98 8.11 -9.34
CA ASN A 33 8.63 9.03 -8.42
C ASN A 33 9.73 8.29 -7.66
N VAL A 34 10.91 8.91 -7.54
CA VAL A 34 11.93 8.53 -6.54
C VAL A 34 11.47 8.92 -5.14
N ASP A 35 12.06 8.34 -4.09
CA ASP A 35 11.80 8.77 -2.71
C ASP A 35 12.10 10.27 -2.53
N PRO A 36 11.26 11.01 -1.77
CA PRO A 36 11.55 12.38 -1.43
C PRO A 36 12.71 12.45 -0.43
N LYS A 37 13.33 13.62 -0.28
CA LYS A 37 14.36 13.84 0.75
C LYS A 37 13.82 13.63 2.17
N GLU A 38 12.55 13.94 2.37
CA GLU A 38 11.84 13.79 3.63
C GLU A 38 10.42 13.29 3.38
N HIS A 39 9.96 12.38 4.23
CA HIS A 39 8.60 11.87 4.20
C HIS A 39 7.72 12.65 5.18
N ILE A 40 6.70 13.33 4.64
CA ILE A 40 5.77 14.17 5.40
C ILE A 40 4.37 13.57 5.28
N LYS A 41 3.79 13.19 6.42
CA LYS A 41 2.45 12.58 6.47
C LYS A 41 1.39 13.59 6.01
N GLY A 42 0.47 13.15 5.16
CA GLY A 42 -0.55 13.99 4.54
C GLY A 42 -0.07 14.77 3.30
N GLU A 43 1.24 14.85 3.05
CA GLU A 43 1.82 15.51 1.87
C GLU A 43 2.44 14.51 0.90
N THR A 44 3.43 13.73 1.36
CA THR A 44 4.13 12.74 0.52
C THR A 44 3.60 11.33 0.70
N TYR A 45 3.04 11.01 1.86
CA TYR A 45 2.46 9.71 2.14
C TYR A 45 1.30 9.78 3.12
N GLU A 46 0.56 8.69 3.20
CA GLU A 46 -0.45 8.47 4.24
C GLU A 46 -0.42 7.02 4.74
N GLU A 47 -0.92 6.82 5.95
CA GLU A 47 -0.97 5.53 6.63
C GLU A 47 -2.40 4.97 6.64
N ILE A 48 -2.48 3.64 6.64
CA ILE A 48 -3.69 2.95 7.05
C ILE A 48 -3.70 2.87 8.58
N THR A 49 -4.80 3.29 9.22
CA THR A 49 -4.92 3.37 10.68
C THR A 49 -5.96 2.40 11.24
N ARG A 50 -5.81 2.06 12.53
CA ARG A 50 -6.71 1.15 13.26
C ARG A 50 -6.82 -0.28 12.68
N PHE A 51 -5.93 -0.67 11.78
CA PHE A 51 -5.93 -1.96 11.10
C PHE A 51 -4.69 -2.75 11.47
N ASN A 52 -4.83 -4.06 11.67
CA ASN A 52 -3.76 -5.01 11.99
C ASN A 52 -2.76 -4.53 13.05
N GLN A 53 -3.20 -3.73 14.03
CA GLN A 53 -2.30 -3.22 15.06
C GLN A 53 -2.06 -4.29 16.10
N VAL A 54 -0.83 -4.44 16.54
CA VAL A 54 -0.53 -5.33 17.66
C VAL A 54 -1.32 -4.90 18.89
N TYR A 55 -1.89 -5.88 19.58
CA TYR A 55 -2.70 -5.72 20.78
C TYR A 55 -2.30 -6.77 21.82
N PHE A 56 -1.92 -6.33 23.02
CA PHE A 56 -1.71 -7.23 24.15
C PHE A 56 -3.02 -7.46 24.89
N THR A 57 -3.33 -8.69 25.24
CA THR A 57 -4.52 -9.06 26.03
C THR A 57 -4.18 -10.21 26.96
N GLN A 58 -4.96 -10.35 28.02
CA GLN A 58 -4.82 -11.47 28.94
C GLN A 58 -5.50 -12.71 28.33
N GLU A 59 -4.83 -13.87 28.31
CA GLU A 59 -5.40 -15.16 27.95
C GLU A 59 -6.75 -15.48 28.65
N ALA A 60 -6.96 -15.04 29.88
CA ALA A 60 -8.22 -15.23 30.62
C ALA A 60 -9.42 -14.50 29.97
N ASN A 61 -9.19 -13.54 29.07
CA ASN A 61 -10.26 -12.97 28.25
C ASN A 61 -10.82 -14.00 27.24
N PHE A 62 -10.14 -15.14 27.05
CA PHE A 62 -10.54 -16.19 26.12
C PHE A 62 -11.09 -17.44 26.80
N GLY A 63 -10.73 -17.69 28.06
CA GLY A 63 -11.15 -18.90 28.76
C GLY A 63 -10.43 -19.13 30.08
N SER A 64 -10.31 -20.39 30.48
CA SER A 64 -9.77 -20.80 31.77
C SER A 64 -8.24 -20.96 31.81
N CYS A 65 -7.54 -20.57 30.74
CA CYS A 65 -6.08 -20.65 30.61
C CYS A 65 -5.49 -22.05 30.76
N ASN A 66 -6.23 -23.06 30.28
CA ASN A 66 -5.72 -24.41 30.08
C ASN A 66 -5.17 -24.62 28.66
N SER A 67 -5.10 -23.55 27.87
CA SER A 67 -4.72 -23.51 26.45
C SER A 67 -3.47 -22.66 26.30
N LYS A 68 -3.10 -22.33 25.06
CA LYS A 68 -2.04 -21.36 24.76
C LYS A 68 -2.61 -20.24 23.92
N CYS A 69 -1.95 -19.09 23.90
CA CYS A 69 -2.38 -17.94 23.10
C CYS A 69 -2.57 -18.28 21.61
N GLU A 70 -1.77 -19.20 21.07
CA GLU A 70 -1.84 -19.68 19.69
C GLU A 70 -3.17 -20.42 19.38
N ASP A 71 -3.80 -21.02 20.39
CA ASP A 71 -5.11 -21.69 20.22
C ASP A 71 -6.22 -20.66 19.90
N TYR A 72 -5.93 -19.37 20.08
CA TYR A 72 -6.82 -18.24 19.80
C TYR A 72 -6.41 -17.46 18.54
N ALA A 73 -5.72 -18.11 17.60
CA ALA A 73 -5.30 -17.49 16.34
C ALA A 73 -6.47 -17.15 15.40
N ALA A 74 -7.60 -17.87 15.48
CA ALA A 74 -8.76 -17.63 14.62
C ALA A 74 -9.42 -16.26 14.92
N PRO A 75 -9.96 -15.56 13.89
CA PRO A 75 -10.62 -14.28 14.10
C PRO A 75 -11.82 -14.34 15.05
N ARG A 76 -11.86 -13.41 16.01
CA ARG A 76 -12.96 -13.20 16.95
C ARG A 76 -13.51 -11.79 16.80
N HIS A 77 -14.70 -11.71 16.23
CA HIS A 77 -15.39 -10.44 15.98
C HIS A 77 -16.05 -9.87 17.25
N ASN A 78 -16.16 -8.54 17.31
CA ASN A 78 -16.74 -7.81 18.44
C ASN A 78 -16.10 -8.18 19.79
N PHE A 79 -14.78 -8.36 19.79
CA PHE A 79 -14.04 -8.72 21.00
C PHE A 79 -14.19 -7.66 22.08
N LYS A 80 -14.37 -8.11 23.32
CA LYS A 80 -14.46 -7.27 24.52
C LYS A 80 -13.71 -7.95 25.65
N GLU A 81 -12.81 -7.22 26.30
CA GLU A 81 -12.13 -7.72 27.50
C GLU A 81 -13.06 -7.67 28.71
N ASP A 82 -12.88 -8.61 29.63
CA ASP A 82 -13.52 -8.55 30.94
C ASP A 82 -12.87 -7.46 31.78
N ASN A 83 -13.67 -6.68 32.52
CA ASN A 83 -13.17 -5.61 33.39
C ASN A 83 -12.14 -6.09 34.43
N ARG A 84 -12.15 -7.38 34.78
CA ARG A 84 -11.20 -8.01 35.71
C ARG A 84 -9.82 -8.28 35.08
N TYR A 85 -9.76 -8.40 33.75
CA TYR A 85 -8.56 -8.86 33.04
C TYR A 85 -8.09 -7.88 31.94
N LYS A 86 -8.78 -6.74 31.77
CA LYS A 86 -8.37 -5.70 30.84
C LYS A 86 -7.09 -5.01 31.30
N PHE A 87 -6.20 -4.76 30.34
CA PHE A 87 -5.02 -3.95 30.59
C PHE A 87 -5.32 -2.44 30.50
N PRO A 88 -4.52 -1.59 31.17
CA PRO A 88 -4.69 -0.12 31.14
C PRO A 88 -4.23 0.47 29.79
N GLN A 89 -5.03 0.25 28.75
CA GLN A 89 -4.78 0.67 27.37
C GLN A 89 -6.09 0.96 26.62
N ARG A 90 -5.98 1.60 25.45
CA ARG A 90 -7.09 1.72 24.51
C ARG A 90 -7.51 0.34 24.03
N GLN A 91 -8.75 -0.02 24.35
CA GLN A 91 -9.32 -1.34 24.08
C GLN A 91 -9.46 -1.58 22.58
N CYS A 92 -9.31 -2.83 22.15
CA CYS A 92 -9.63 -3.22 20.78
C CYS A 92 -11.15 -3.35 20.62
N THR A 93 -11.76 -2.55 19.74
CA THR A 93 -13.23 -2.49 19.58
C THR A 93 -13.80 -3.31 18.41
N GLY A 94 -12.94 -4.06 17.69
CA GLY A 94 -13.34 -4.80 16.49
C GLY A 94 -13.03 -6.30 16.54
N THR A 95 -12.22 -6.76 15.61
CA THR A 95 -11.82 -8.16 15.46
C THR A 95 -10.41 -8.33 15.97
N ILE A 96 -10.20 -9.33 16.83
CA ILE A 96 -8.84 -9.78 17.18
C ILE A 96 -8.55 -11.10 16.47
N TYR A 97 -7.29 -11.34 16.12
CA TYR A 97 -6.86 -12.58 15.49
C TYR A 97 -5.34 -12.74 15.59
N ASN A 98 -4.81 -13.89 15.13
CA ASN A 98 -3.38 -14.21 15.15
C ASN A 98 -2.71 -13.99 16.51
N CYS A 99 -3.40 -14.36 17.59
CA CYS A 99 -2.87 -14.33 18.94
C CYS A 99 -1.72 -15.32 19.08
N ILE A 100 -0.61 -14.86 19.66
CA ILE A 100 0.55 -15.68 20.01
C ILE A 100 1.10 -15.26 21.38
N GLY A 101 1.64 -16.22 22.11
CA GLY A 101 2.24 -15.99 23.42
C GLY A 101 3.75 -15.85 23.29
N GLU A 102 4.39 -15.21 24.26
CA GLU A 102 5.83 -15.43 24.42
C GLU A 102 6.06 -16.86 24.92
N LYS A 103 7.05 -17.56 24.34
CA LYS A 103 7.42 -18.91 24.79
C LYS A 103 8.13 -18.84 26.13
N ILE A 104 7.33 -18.78 27.18
CA ILE A 104 7.80 -18.75 28.55
C ILE A 104 7.80 -20.17 29.08
N THR A 105 8.91 -20.61 29.66
CA THR A 105 8.97 -21.94 30.28
C THR A 105 8.08 -21.99 31.52
N GLU A 106 7.44 -23.13 31.80
CA GLU A 106 6.55 -23.36 32.96
C GLU A 106 7.12 -22.95 34.32
N LYS A 107 8.43 -22.75 34.39
CA LYS A 107 9.13 -22.43 35.62
C LYS A 107 9.11 -20.92 35.90
N GLU A 108 8.94 -20.02 34.93
CA GLU A 108 9.05 -18.57 35.20
C GLU A 108 7.92 -18.04 36.11
N PRO A 109 8.19 -17.34 37.24
CA PRO A 109 7.19 -16.61 38.03
C PRO A 109 6.41 -15.56 37.22
N VAL A 110 5.56 -14.76 37.91
CA VAL A 110 4.77 -13.66 37.31
C VAL A 110 5.66 -12.82 36.38
N ILE A 111 5.25 -12.75 35.13
CA ILE A 111 5.84 -11.89 34.11
C ILE A 111 5.06 -10.59 34.05
N ARG A 112 5.79 -9.49 33.99
CA ARG A 112 5.30 -8.12 33.82
C ARG A 112 5.86 -7.54 32.55
N TYR A 113 5.02 -6.94 31.73
CA TYR A 113 5.49 -6.09 30.64
C TYR A 113 5.38 -4.65 31.12
N GLN A 114 6.49 -3.91 31.06
CA GLN A 114 6.45 -2.47 31.23
C GLN A 114 6.19 -1.85 29.86
N ILE A 115 5.02 -1.23 29.72
CA ILE A 115 4.53 -0.68 28.46
C ILE A 115 4.59 0.83 28.53
N LYS A 116 5.11 1.40 27.45
CA LYS A 116 5.25 2.84 27.30
C LYS A 116 4.29 3.25 26.22
N LYS A 117 3.22 3.92 26.62
CA LYS A 117 2.09 4.26 25.75
C LYS A 117 1.96 5.78 25.60
N PRO A 118 1.34 6.26 24.51
CA PRO A 118 1.06 7.68 24.36
C PRO A 118 0.25 8.23 25.54
N GLU A 119 0.53 9.48 25.91
CA GLU A 119 -0.28 10.22 26.87
C GLU A 119 -1.64 10.58 26.28
N SER A 120 -1.66 11.01 25.01
CA SER A 120 -2.89 11.39 24.32
C SER A 120 -3.76 10.15 24.03
N PRO A 121 -5.04 10.15 24.41
CA PRO A 121 -5.98 9.08 24.07
C PRO A 121 -6.35 9.07 22.57
N GLU A 122 -6.08 10.16 21.85
CA GLU A 122 -6.38 10.31 20.42
C GLU A 122 -5.32 9.66 19.53
N SER A 123 -4.16 9.29 20.09
CA SER A 123 -3.07 8.69 19.34
C SER A 123 -3.52 7.45 18.56
N ASP A 124 -3.00 7.29 17.34
CA ASP A 124 -3.28 6.06 16.60
C ASP A 124 -2.64 4.84 17.29
N LYS A 125 -1.41 5.04 17.77
CA LYS A 125 -0.58 4.03 18.41
C LYS A 125 -1.11 3.70 19.82
N ARG A 126 -1.03 2.43 20.21
CA ARG A 126 -1.22 2.01 21.62
C ARG A 126 0.09 2.00 22.39
N TYR A 127 1.20 1.72 21.72
CA TYR A 127 2.50 1.52 22.35
C TYR A 127 3.59 2.24 21.58
N TYR A 128 4.54 2.82 22.30
CA TYR A 128 5.80 3.30 21.74
C TYR A 128 6.91 2.26 21.89
N TYR A 129 7.03 1.65 23.08
CA TYR A 129 7.98 0.57 23.32
C TYR A 129 7.56 -0.34 24.49
N VAL A 130 8.16 -1.52 24.53
CA VAL A 130 7.92 -2.57 25.53
C VAL A 130 9.25 -3.00 26.15
N GLU A 131 9.26 -3.08 27.47
CA GLU A 131 10.40 -3.58 28.25
C GLU A 131 9.96 -4.72 29.17
N LEU A 132 10.83 -5.70 29.34
CA LEU A 132 10.62 -6.85 30.21
C LEU A 132 11.61 -6.82 31.38
N PRO A 133 11.20 -7.20 32.60
CA PRO A 133 12.12 -7.36 33.71
C PRO A 133 13.11 -8.48 33.39
N VAL A 134 14.36 -8.29 33.78
CA VAL A 134 15.44 -9.25 33.66
C VAL A 134 16.11 -9.37 35.02
N ASN A 135 16.05 -10.57 35.60
CA ASN A 135 16.71 -10.88 36.85
C ASN A 135 18.23 -10.83 36.64
N THR A 136 18.94 -10.03 37.44
CA THR A 136 20.39 -9.82 37.30
C THR A 136 21.23 -11.02 37.74
N ASP A 137 20.67 -11.86 38.62
CA ASP A 137 21.45 -12.82 39.40
C ASP A 137 21.23 -14.27 38.94
N LYS A 138 20.35 -14.52 37.97
CA LYS A 138 19.92 -15.89 37.62
C LYS A 138 19.93 -16.17 36.11
N LYS A 139 20.54 -17.29 35.72
CA LYS A 139 20.42 -17.91 34.38
C LYS A 139 19.07 -18.65 34.18
N LYS A 140 18.33 -18.91 35.26
CA LYS A 140 17.02 -19.57 35.30
C LYS A 140 15.99 -18.56 35.81
N TYR A 141 14.78 -18.50 35.25
CA TYR A 141 13.75 -17.50 35.59
C TYR A 141 14.13 -16.07 35.17
N GLN A 142 14.63 -15.93 33.94
CA GLN A 142 15.24 -14.68 33.49
C GLN A 142 14.25 -13.52 33.49
N TYR A 143 12.98 -13.77 33.13
CA TYR A 143 11.97 -12.72 32.90
C TYR A 143 10.94 -12.57 34.01
N ALA A 144 11.24 -13.10 35.19
CA ALA A 144 10.27 -13.19 36.26
C ALA A 144 10.52 -12.21 37.41
N ILE A 145 9.44 -11.68 37.98
CA ILE A 145 9.49 -10.86 39.19
C ILE A 145 9.50 -11.80 40.41
N ILE A 146 10.59 -11.75 41.18
CA ILE A 146 10.76 -12.52 42.41
C ILE A 146 10.98 -11.53 43.54
N GLU A 147 10.18 -11.65 44.60
CA GLU A 147 10.31 -10.82 45.80
C GLU A 147 11.73 -10.93 46.38
N GLY A 148 12.33 -9.79 46.75
CA GLY A 148 13.70 -9.71 47.25
C GLY A 148 14.82 -9.91 46.21
N SER A 149 14.49 -10.06 44.92
CA SER A 149 15.50 -10.09 43.84
C SER A 149 15.65 -8.73 43.15
N ASN A 150 16.87 -8.38 42.74
CA ASN A 150 17.12 -7.23 41.90
C ASN A 150 16.72 -7.52 40.44
N TYR A 151 16.08 -6.56 39.79
CA TYR A 151 15.70 -6.64 38.38
C TYR A 151 16.13 -5.38 37.63
N THR A 152 16.47 -5.57 36.36
CA THR A 152 16.63 -4.48 35.38
C THR A 152 15.56 -4.63 34.31
N TYR A 153 15.30 -3.59 33.53
CA TYR A 153 14.39 -3.70 32.39
C TYR A 153 15.19 -3.81 31.09
N ARG A 154 14.93 -4.87 30.34
CA ARG A 154 15.46 -5.04 28.99
C ARG A 154 14.43 -4.56 28.01
N TYR A 155 14.87 -3.68 27.12
CA TYR A 155 14.13 -3.28 25.94
C TYR A 155 13.92 -4.45 24.97
N VAL A 156 12.68 -4.65 24.52
CA VAL A 156 12.31 -5.77 23.64
C VAL A 156 11.77 -5.30 22.30
N TYR A 157 10.86 -4.32 22.30
CA TYR A 157 10.12 -3.87 21.11
C TYR A 157 9.96 -2.35 21.09
N GLY A 158 9.79 -1.76 19.90
CA GLY A 158 9.37 -0.37 19.68
C GLY A 158 10.47 0.64 19.35
N ASN A 159 10.32 1.88 19.82
CA ASN A 159 11.37 2.89 19.75
C ASN A 159 11.32 3.79 20.98
N LYS A 160 12.48 4.06 21.60
CA LYS A 160 12.63 4.90 22.79
C LYS A 160 12.69 6.41 22.50
N GLU A 161 12.59 6.82 21.24
CA GLU A 161 12.66 8.24 20.84
C GLU A 161 11.47 9.11 21.32
N HIS A 162 10.37 8.51 21.78
CA HIS A 162 9.20 9.23 22.24
C HIS A 162 9.31 9.67 23.71
N SER A 163 9.25 10.98 23.97
CA SER A 163 9.29 11.57 25.33
C SER A 163 7.91 11.74 25.97
N ASP A 164 6.84 11.80 25.17
CA ASP A 164 5.44 12.05 25.53
C ASP A 164 4.71 10.74 25.91
N HIS A 165 5.18 10.05 26.95
CA HIS A 165 4.69 8.72 27.28
C HIS A 165 4.32 8.51 28.75
N THR A 166 3.27 7.71 28.95
CA THR A 166 2.92 7.14 30.25
C THR A 166 3.43 5.71 30.36
N THR A 167 3.82 5.32 31.58
CA THR A 167 4.26 3.95 31.88
C THR A 167 3.12 3.19 32.53
N VAL A 168 2.79 2.02 31.99
CA VAL A 168 1.81 1.10 32.57
C VAL A 168 2.38 -0.32 32.61
N ASN A 169 1.86 -1.15 33.52
CA ASN A 169 2.30 -2.53 33.66
C ASN A 169 1.19 -3.48 33.20
N PHE A 170 1.55 -4.44 32.35
CA PHE A 170 0.68 -5.56 32.01
C PHE A 170 1.23 -6.80 32.72
N ASP A 171 0.46 -7.33 33.65
CA ASP A 171 0.87 -8.47 34.46
C ASP A 171 0.17 -9.74 33.98
N THR A 172 0.93 -10.84 33.92
CA THR A 172 0.34 -12.18 33.84
C THR A 172 -0.53 -12.44 35.07
N TRP A 173 -1.56 -13.26 34.90
CA TRP A 173 -2.49 -13.57 35.98
C TRP A 173 -2.29 -14.99 36.46
N ILE A 174 -2.30 -15.20 37.78
CA ILE A 174 -2.15 -16.51 38.40
C ILE A 174 -3.31 -16.74 39.36
N ARG A 175 -3.95 -17.90 39.26
CA ARG A 175 -5.00 -18.35 40.18
C ARG A 175 -4.78 -19.81 40.55
N GLY A 176 -4.39 -20.06 41.80
CA GLY A 176 -4.04 -21.41 42.27
C GLY A 176 -2.85 -21.96 41.47
N PHE A 177 -3.04 -23.09 40.79
CA PHE A 177 -2.02 -23.73 39.95
C PHE A 177 -2.12 -23.36 38.46
N VAL A 178 -3.06 -22.48 38.09
CA VAL A 178 -3.26 -22.03 36.70
C VAL A 178 -2.63 -20.65 36.52
N ARG A 179 -1.86 -20.52 35.45
CA ARG A 179 -1.27 -19.26 35.00
C ARG A 179 -1.87 -18.91 33.65
N CYS A 180 -2.26 -17.65 33.49
CA CYS A 180 -2.69 -17.09 32.22
C CYS A 180 -1.62 -16.15 31.68
N ASP A 181 -1.26 -16.37 30.43
CA ASP A 181 -0.22 -15.58 29.79
C ASP A 181 -0.73 -14.26 29.20
N ILE A 182 0.22 -13.37 28.88
CA ILE A 182 -0.05 -12.19 28.07
C ILE A 182 0.01 -12.62 26.61
N CYS A 183 -1.13 -12.57 25.93
CA CYS A 183 -1.24 -12.85 24.51
C CYS A 183 -1.00 -11.59 23.69
N ARG A 184 -0.20 -11.71 22.64
CA ARG A 184 -0.03 -10.68 21.62
C ARG A 184 -0.82 -11.06 20.38
N CYS A 185 -1.88 -10.31 20.09
CA CYS A 185 -2.77 -10.50 18.95
C CYS A 185 -2.63 -9.34 17.95
N LEU A 186 -3.31 -9.46 16.81
CA LEU A 186 -3.59 -8.35 15.91
C LEU A 186 -5.02 -7.87 16.12
N CYS A 187 -5.21 -6.55 16.10
CA CYS A 187 -6.48 -5.87 16.30
C CYS A 187 -6.86 -5.12 15.01
N ASP A 188 -8.06 -5.43 14.52
CA ASP A 188 -8.73 -4.79 13.39
C ASP A 188 -9.97 -4.05 13.91
N GLU A 189 -9.94 -2.72 13.94
CA GLU A 189 -11.05 -1.89 14.45
C GLU A 189 -11.84 -1.20 13.33
N SER A 190 -12.44 -1.98 12.43
CA SER A 190 -13.13 -1.43 11.27
C SER A 190 -14.24 -0.41 11.59
N LYS A 191 -14.81 -0.40 12.79
CA LYS A 191 -15.87 0.53 13.20
C LYS A 191 -15.37 1.78 13.94
N ASP A 192 -14.07 1.88 14.22
CA ASP A 192 -13.49 3.05 14.90
C ASP A 192 -13.58 4.28 13.99
N SER A 193 -13.97 5.43 14.56
CA SER A 193 -14.17 6.65 13.79
C SER A 193 -12.87 7.15 13.16
N GLU A 194 -11.72 6.90 13.78
CA GLU A 194 -10.40 7.34 13.31
C GLU A 194 -9.74 6.36 12.34
N SER A 195 -10.49 5.37 11.88
CA SER A 195 -9.96 4.40 10.95
C SER A 195 -9.91 4.90 9.50
N ILE A 196 -8.71 4.92 8.94
CA ILE A 196 -8.39 5.21 7.54
C ILE A 196 -7.99 3.90 6.88
N ARG A 197 -8.90 3.29 6.11
CA ARG A 197 -8.63 2.00 5.41
C ARG A 197 -9.54 1.73 4.21
N SER A 198 -10.27 2.75 3.78
CA SER A 198 -11.30 2.66 2.75
C SER A 198 -10.78 3.22 1.44
N PHE A 199 -11.19 2.65 0.32
CA PHE A 199 -10.80 3.04 -1.03
C PHE A 199 -12.06 3.22 -1.88
N SER A 200 -12.19 4.37 -2.56
CA SER A 200 -13.27 4.63 -3.50
C SER A 200 -13.10 3.77 -4.75
N LEU A 201 -14.15 3.04 -5.12
CA LEU A 201 -14.25 2.26 -6.35
C LEU A 201 -14.82 3.06 -7.53
N ASN A 202 -15.15 4.33 -7.31
CA ASN A 202 -15.65 5.21 -8.36
C ASN A 202 -14.59 5.42 -9.45
N ALA A 203 -15.08 5.48 -10.69
CA ALA A 203 -14.24 5.83 -11.82
C ALA A 203 -14.05 7.33 -11.94
N VAL A 204 -12.80 7.75 -12.13
CA VAL A 204 -12.47 9.12 -12.52
C VAL A 204 -12.13 9.12 -14.00
N GLU A 205 -12.99 9.72 -14.81
CA GLU A 205 -12.83 9.79 -16.26
C GLU A 205 -12.51 11.23 -16.72
N SER A 206 -11.65 11.37 -17.73
CA SER A 206 -11.38 12.66 -18.37
C SER A 206 -12.61 13.17 -19.14
N ASP A 207 -12.63 14.45 -19.48
CA ASP A 207 -13.69 15.06 -20.27
C ASP A 207 -13.52 14.67 -21.75
N THR A 208 -13.88 13.43 -22.07
CA THR A 208 -13.70 12.84 -23.41
C THR A 208 -14.54 13.56 -24.48
N LYS A 209 -15.68 14.17 -24.10
CA LYS A 209 -16.48 15.04 -24.96
C LYS A 209 -15.71 16.28 -25.43
N ASP A 210 -14.78 16.77 -24.61
CA ASP A 210 -13.88 17.89 -24.91
C ASP A 210 -12.53 17.42 -25.48
N ASN A 211 -12.47 16.16 -25.95
CA ASN A 211 -11.26 15.53 -26.46
C ASN A 211 -10.10 15.48 -25.44
N LYS A 212 -10.40 15.45 -24.12
CA LYS A 212 -9.37 15.39 -23.08
C LYS A 212 -9.03 13.95 -22.72
N VAL A 213 -7.74 13.73 -22.45
CA VAL A 213 -7.15 12.46 -22.02
C VAL A 213 -6.46 12.61 -20.66
N VAL A 214 -6.22 11.49 -20.00
CA VAL A 214 -5.42 11.45 -18.78
C VAL A 214 -3.95 11.56 -19.16
N ILE A 215 -3.24 12.44 -18.45
CA ILE A 215 -1.80 12.67 -18.59
C ILE A 215 -1.05 12.48 -17.26
N GLY A 216 -1.78 12.31 -16.16
CA GLY A 216 -1.18 12.09 -14.85
C GLY A 216 -2.20 11.60 -13.84
N VAL A 217 -1.69 11.03 -12.75
CA VAL A 217 -2.49 10.43 -11.69
C VAL A 217 -1.92 10.77 -10.32
N GLN A 218 -2.77 10.74 -9.30
CA GLN A 218 -2.39 10.92 -7.90
C GLN A 218 -3.36 10.12 -7.03
N LEU A 219 -2.85 9.49 -5.97
CA LEU A 219 -3.68 8.99 -4.88
C LEU A 219 -3.85 10.10 -3.83
N ALA A 220 -5.07 10.29 -3.36
CA ALA A 220 -5.38 11.30 -2.37
C ALA A 220 -6.28 10.71 -1.27
N LEU A 221 -6.31 11.36 -0.11
CA LEU A 221 -7.21 11.03 0.98
C LEU A 221 -8.21 12.17 1.19
N LYS A 222 -9.50 11.85 1.31
CA LYS A 222 -10.55 12.78 1.74
C LYS A 222 -11.57 11.99 2.56
N ASP A 223 -11.99 12.54 3.69
CA ASP A 223 -12.98 11.91 4.58
C ASP A 223 -12.65 10.43 4.89
N LYS A 224 -11.36 10.15 5.14
CA LYS A 224 -10.82 8.82 5.50
C LYS A 224 -10.97 7.76 4.39
N ILE A 225 -11.21 8.20 3.15
CA ILE A 225 -11.31 7.36 1.94
C ILE A 225 -10.22 7.75 0.94
N PHE A 226 -9.42 6.76 0.53
CA PHE A 226 -8.44 6.91 -0.55
C PHE A 226 -9.14 6.92 -1.90
N TYR A 227 -8.76 7.82 -2.79
CA TYR A 227 -9.36 7.96 -4.12
C TYR A 227 -8.33 8.45 -5.14
N PHE A 228 -8.67 8.31 -6.43
CA PHE A 228 -7.84 8.82 -7.52
C PHE A 228 -8.15 10.30 -7.81
N LYS A 229 -7.10 11.05 -8.14
CA LYS A 229 -7.18 12.28 -8.93
C LYS A 229 -6.47 12.05 -10.25
N ILE A 230 -7.02 12.61 -11.32
CA ILE A 230 -6.42 12.59 -12.65
C ILE A 230 -6.05 14.00 -13.07
N ARG A 231 -4.89 14.13 -13.70
CA ARG A 231 -4.54 15.31 -14.49
C ARG A 231 -4.98 15.03 -15.92
N GLN A 232 -5.74 15.95 -16.50
CA GLN A 232 -6.25 15.82 -17.87
C GLN A 232 -5.88 17.01 -18.75
N SER A 233 -5.82 16.75 -20.06
CA SER A 233 -5.50 17.74 -21.08
C SER A 233 -6.06 17.34 -22.45
N PRO A 234 -6.39 18.30 -23.35
CA PRO A 234 -6.73 17.99 -24.73
C PRO A 234 -5.67 17.14 -25.44
N LEU A 235 -6.13 16.08 -26.11
CA LEU A 235 -5.32 15.26 -26.98
C LEU A 235 -5.01 16.00 -28.29
N LEU A 236 -3.76 15.86 -28.74
CA LEU A 236 -3.23 16.40 -29.99
C LEU A 236 -2.80 15.23 -30.90
N PRO A 237 -2.54 15.49 -32.19
CA PRO A 237 -1.97 14.49 -33.09
C PRO A 237 -0.79 13.73 -32.51
N LEU A 238 -0.64 12.48 -32.93
CA LEU A 238 0.48 11.59 -32.60
C LEU A 238 0.61 11.29 -31.10
N GLY A 239 -0.49 11.31 -30.35
CA GLY A 239 -0.52 11.00 -28.92
C GLY A 239 0.07 12.09 -28.03
N LYS A 240 0.27 13.31 -28.55
CA LYS A 240 0.72 14.47 -27.78
C LYS A 240 -0.43 15.04 -26.94
N ALA A 241 -0.12 15.74 -25.86
CA ALA A 241 -1.10 16.41 -25.01
C ALA A 241 -0.77 17.90 -24.86
N ASP A 242 -1.79 18.78 -24.88
CA ASP A 242 -1.59 20.22 -24.76
C ASP A 242 -1.18 20.62 -23.33
N GLN A 243 0.10 20.89 -23.12
CA GLN A 243 0.66 21.25 -21.82
C GLN A 243 0.17 22.62 -21.30
N ARG A 244 -0.54 23.41 -22.11
CA ARG A 244 -1.07 24.72 -21.70
C ARG A 244 -2.48 24.65 -21.11
N LYS A 245 -3.20 23.54 -21.33
CA LYS A 245 -4.62 23.37 -20.96
C LYS A 245 -4.81 22.25 -19.94
N LEU A 246 -3.94 22.23 -18.93
CA LEU A 246 -3.91 21.22 -17.89
C LEU A 246 -4.97 21.51 -16.82
N SER A 247 -5.76 20.50 -16.43
CA SER A 247 -6.70 20.61 -15.31
C SER A 247 -6.69 19.34 -14.46
N TRP A 248 -6.88 19.50 -13.15
CA TRP A 248 -7.12 18.38 -12.24
C TRP A 248 -8.61 18.06 -12.22
N LYS A 249 -8.91 16.77 -12.21
CA LYS A 249 -10.25 16.24 -11.99
C LYS A 249 -10.16 15.12 -10.96
N SER A 250 -11.16 15.02 -10.11
CA SER A 250 -11.23 13.96 -9.12
C SER A 250 -12.65 13.50 -8.95
N ASP A 251 -12.80 12.29 -8.42
CA ASP A 251 -14.05 11.90 -7.77
C ASP A 251 -14.23 12.67 -6.45
N ASP A 252 -15.47 12.80 -6.00
CA ASP A 252 -15.78 13.21 -4.64
C ASP A 252 -16.26 11.98 -3.85
N PRO A 253 -15.37 11.30 -3.09
CA PRO A 253 -15.73 10.06 -2.41
C PRO A 253 -16.85 10.28 -1.37
N SER A 254 -17.02 11.50 -0.86
CA SER A 254 -18.04 11.87 0.13
C SER A 254 -19.47 11.84 -0.43
N LEU A 255 -19.59 11.91 -1.77
CA LEU A 255 -20.88 11.82 -2.49
C LEU A 255 -21.25 10.38 -2.86
N SER A 256 -20.41 9.40 -2.52
CA SER A 256 -20.66 7.97 -2.75
C SER A 256 -21.82 7.52 -1.86
N SER A 257 -23.05 7.65 -2.37
CA SER A 257 -24.28 7.33 -1.65
C SER A 257 -24.47 5.84 -1.37
N ALA A 258 -23.62 4.96 -1.91
CA ALA A 258 -23.73 3.52 -1.77
C ALA A 258 -22.47 2.89 -1.16
N SER A 259 -22.65 2.05 -0.14
CA SER A 259 -21.57 1.23 0.43
C SER A 259 -20.92 0.26 -0.57
N LYS A 260 -21.53 0.05 -1.73
CA LYS A 260 -21.04 -0.81 -2.81
C LYS A 260 -19.86 -0.19 -3.57
N ASP A 261 -19.69 1.13 -3.48
CA ASP A 261 -18.64 1.86 -4.19
C ASP A 261 -17.41 2.14 -3.31
N ILE A 262 -17.34 1.49 -2.14
CA ILE A 262 -16.22 1.62 -1.21
C ILE A 262 -15.69 0.23 -0.88
N PHE A 263 -14.41 0.00 -1.18
CA PHE A 263 -13.69 -1.15 -0.68
C PHE A 263 -13.06 -0.82 0.67
N LYS A 264 -13.27 -1.68 1.65
CA LYS A 264 -12.73 -1.50 3.00
C LYS A 264 -11.85 -2.67 3.36
N LEU A 265 -10.62 -2.37 3.79
CA LEU A 265 -9.72 -3.41 4.28
C LEU A 265 -10.31 -4.09 5.53
N ASP A 266 -10.24 -5.42 5.55
CA ASP A 266 -10.62 -6.24 6.69
C ASP A 266 -9.68 -7.44 6.83
N VAL A 267 -9.85 -8.22 7.91
CA VAL A 267 -9.04 -9.42 8.18
C VAL A 267 -8.96 -10.41 7.00
N ASN A 268 -9.96 -10.50 6.13
CA ASN A 268 -9.98 -11.42 4.99
C ASN A 268 -9.66 -10.74 3.64
N LYS A 269 -9.82 -9.41 3.55
CA LYS A 269 -9.66 -8.59 2.36
C LYS A 269 -8.60 -7.52 2.61
N ARG A 270 -7.34 -7.89 2.49
CA ARG A 270 -6.21 -7.02 2.89
C ARG A 270 -5.04 -7.03 1.92
N SER A 271 -5.30 -7.26 0.66
CA SER A 271 -4.24 -7.25 -0.35
C SER A 271 -4.61 -6.40 -1.56
N ILE A 272 -3.56 -5.94 -2.24
CA ILE A 272 -3.64 -5.10 -3.43
C ILE A 272 -2.72 -5.67 -4.51
N HIS A 273 -3.26 -5.76 -5.73
CA HIS A 273 -2.51 -6.19 -6.91
C HIS A 273 -1.56 -5.08 -7.37
N ILE A 274 -0.31 -5.47 -7.62
CA ILE A 274 0.78 -4.63 -8.13
C ILE A 274 0.97 -4.92 -9.61
N GLY A 275 1.24 -3.85 -10.36
CA GLY A 275 1.51 -3.87 -11.79
C GLY A 275 0.74 -2.80 -12.55
N SER A 276 1.02 -2.73 -13.84
CA SER A 276 0.43 -1.76 -14.76
C SER A 276 -0.64 -2.39 -15.63
N ALA A 277 -1.70 -1.62 -15.90
CA ALA A 277 -2.69 -1.91 -16.93
C ALA A 277 -2.39 -1.00 -18.13
N THR A 278 -1.88 -1.58 -19.21
CA THR A 278 -1.33 -0.85 -20.36
C THR A 278 -1.84 -1.42 -21.67
N SER A 279 -2.10 -0.54 -22.65
CA SER A 279 -2.39 -0.94 -24.03
C SER A 279 -1.14 -1.43 -24.75
N ASN A 280 -1.26 -2.52 -25.50
CA ASN A 280 -0.24 -2.96 -26.46
C ASN A 280 -0.38 -2.28 -27.83
N LEU A 281 -1.46 -1.51 -28.02
CA LEU A 281 -1.79 -0.83 -29.25
C LEU A 281 -1.57 0.68 -29.11
N SER A 282 -0.96 1.29 -30.13
CA SER A 282 -0.61 2.71 -30.18
C SER A 282 -1.77 3.63 -30.59
N ASP A 283 -2.95 3.09 -30.88
CA ASP A 283 -4.15 3.87 -31.21
C ASP A 283 -5.11 3.96 -30.02
N PHE A 284 -4.64 3.65 -28.80
CA PHE A 284 -5.39 3.79 -27.55
C PHE A 284 -4.70 4.74 -26.58
N VAL A 285 -5.51 5.47 -25.82
CA VAL A 285 -5.06 6.37 -24.76
C VAL A 285 -5.90 6.22 -23.50
N VAL A 286 -5.32 6.53 -22.36
CA VAL A 286 -6.00 6.49 -21.07
C VAL A 286 -6.98 7.66 -20.96
N THR A 287 -8.22 7.33 -20.60
CA THR A 287 -9.33 8.26 -20.40
C THR A 287 -10.01 8.09 -19.05
N GLY A 288 -9.60 7.12 -18.24
CA GLY A 288 -10.12 6.97 -16.88
C GLY A 288 -9.35 5.96 -16.05
N VAL A 289 -9.48 6.09 -14.73
CA VAL A 289 -8.88 5.19 -13.74
C VAL A 289 -9.88 4.90 -12.62
N LYS A 290 -9.75 3.73 -11.98
CA LYS A 290 -10.53 3.38 -10.79
C LYS A 290 -9.82 2.32 -9.96
N PHE A 291 -10.16 2.22 -8.68
CA PHE A 291 -9.97 0.96 -7.97
C PHE A 291 -11.09 -0.02 -8.33
N ALA A 292 -10.81 -1.32 -8.21
CA ALA A 292 -11.79 -2.38 -8.34
C ALA A 292 -11.53 -3.46 -7.28
N GLU A 293 -12.59 -4.13 -6.83
CA GLU A 293 -12.48 -5.38 -6.08
C GLU A 293 -12.48 -6.54 -7.07
N ILE A 294 -11.39 -7.31 -7.11
CA ILE A 294 -11.26 -8.52 -7.94
C ILE A 294 -10.77 -9.65 -7.05
N ASP A 295 -11.52 -10.75 -7.00
CA ASP A 295 -11.23 -11.92 -6.16
C ASP A 295 -10.95 -11.57 -4.68
N GLY A 296 -11.64 -10.56 -4.15
CA GLY A 296 -11.49 -10.10 -2.76
C GLY A 296 -10.28 -9.20 -2.50
N ASN A 297 -9.54 -8.80 -3.54
CA ASN A 297 -8.37 -7.92 -3.45
C ASN A 297 -8.59 -6.62 -4.21
N LEU A 298 -7.90 -5.56 -3.79
CA LEU A 298 -7.85 -4.31 -4.54
C LEU A 298 -7.06 -4.50 -5.84
N ALA A 299 -7.58 -3.96 -6.93
CA ALA A 299 -6.95 -3.90 -8.23
C ALA A 299 -7.10 -2.50 -8.83
N LEU A 300 -6.25 -2.19 -9.81
CA LEU A 300 -6.33 -0.97 -10.59
C LEU A 300 -7.06 -1.28 -11.91
N GLY A 301 -8.09 -0.48 -12.22
CA GLY A 301 -8.73 -0.44 -13.52
C GLY A 301 -8.33 0.80 -14.31
N VAL A 302 -8.09 0.64 -15.61
CA VAL A 302 -7.74 1.71 -16.55
C VAL A 302 -8.68 1.67 -17.75
N LYS A 303 -9.30 2.80 -18.06
CA LYS A 303 -10.16 2.96 -19.24
C LYS A 303 -9.32 3.42 -20.42
N LEU A 304 -9.23 2.58 -21.43
CA LEU A 304 -8.60 2.87 -22.70
C LEU A 304 -9.67 3.29 -23.71
N THR A 305 -9.42 4.38 -24.43
CA THR A 305 -10.27 4.84 -25.52
C THR A 305 -9.44 4.94 -26.79
N LYS A 306 -9.97 4.41 -27.88
CA LYS A 306 -9.33 4.48 -29.20
C LYS A 306 -9.32 5.93 -29.69
N PHE A 307 -8.29 6.33 -30.43
CA PHE A 307 -8.22 7.64 -31.05
C PHE A 307 -7.66 7.57 -32.46
N ASP A 308 -7.98 8.57 -33.26
CA ASP A 308 -7.36 8.75 -34.57
C ASP A 308 -5.97 9.38 -34.38
N VAL A 309 -4.93 8.62 -34.70
CA VAL A 309 -3.53 8.99 -34.42
C VAL A 309 -3.14 10.29 -35.15
N MET A 310 -3.64 10.51 -36.36
CA MET A 310 -3.22 11.65 -37.19
C MET A 310 -3.92 12.95 -36.80
N SER A 311 -5.20 12.90 -36.46
CA SER A 311 -5.99 14.07 -36.05
C SER A 311 -5.95 14.33 -34.55
N GLY A 312 -5.62 13.31 -33.73
CA GLY A 312 -5.67 13.40 -32.27
C GLY A 312 -7.10 13.39 -31.71
N LYS A 313 -8.08 12.84 -32.44
CA LYS A 313 -9.48 12.82 -32.02
C LYS A 313 -9.88 11.49 -31.38
N LEU A 314 -10.47 11.56 -30.19
CA LEU A 314 -11.01 10.38 -29.49
C LEU A 314 -12.21 9.78 -30.23
N MET A 315 -12.23 8.45 -30.32
CA MET A 315 -13.34 7.65 -30.82
C MET A 315 -14.12 7.09 -29.63
N ASN A 316 -14.97 7.92 -29.02
CA ASN A 316 -15.58 7.64 -27.72
C ASN A 316 -16.39 6.33 -27.65
N ASP A 317 -16.93 5.85 -28.76
CA ASP A 317 -17.68 4.59 -28.81
C ASP A 317 -16.77 3.35 -28.72
N ASN A 318 -15.47 3.52 -28.89
CA ASN A 318 -14.46 2.45 -28.87
C ASN A 318 -13.60 2.53 -27.61
N ASN A 319 -14.19 2.19 -26.47
CA ASN A 319 -13.51 2.18 -25.18
C ASN A 319 -13.64 0.84 -24.45
N GLN A 320 -12.68 0.55 -23.58
CA GLN A 320 -12.65 -0.66 -22.76
C GLN A 320 -11.95 -0.42 -21.42
N TRP A 321 -12.42 -1.11 -20.39
CA TRP A 321 -11.70 -1.21 -19.11
C TRP A 321 -10.77 -2.40 -19.13
N ILE A 322 -9.50 -2.16 -18.82
CA ILE A 322 -8.51 -3.19 -18.54
C ILE A 322 -8.06 -3.08 -17.08
N TYR A 323 -7.50 -4.16 -16.53
CA TYR A 323 -7.05 -4.22 -15.15
C TYR A 323 -5.58 -4.59 -15.07
N ASN A 324 -4.94 -4.23 -13.96
CA ASN A 324 -3.55 -4.61 -13.74
C ASN A 324 -3.42 -6.13 -13.50
N SER A 325 -2.17 -6.62 -13.51
CA SER A 325 -1.87 -8.04 -13.36
C SER A 325 -2.53 -8.62 -12.11
N LEU A 326 -3.32 -9.68 -12.29
CA LEU A 326 -3.97 -10.42 -11.20
C LEU A 326 -3.07 -11.55 -10.66
N SER A 327 -1.75 -11.38 -10.78
CA SER A 327 -0.77 -12.33 -10.25
C SER A 327 -0.99 -12.52 -8.75
N LYS A 328 -1.01 -13.80 -8.32
CA LYS A 328 -1.15 -14.20 -6.91
C LYS A 328 0.19 -14.34 -6.20
N GLN A 329 1.30 -14.01 -6.87
CA GLN A 329 2.63 -14.03 -6.27
C GLN A 329 2.71 -13.01 -5.13
N LYS A 330 2.85 -13.47 -3.89
CA LYS A 330 3.01 -12.57 -2.74
C LYS A 330 4.38 -11.90 -2.77
N LEU A 331 4.41 -10.57 -2.76
CA LEU A 331 5.64 -9.78 -2.85
C LEU A 331 6.25 -9.45 -1.50
N ASN A 332 5.44 -9.35 -0.44
CA ASN A 332 5.89 -8.97 0.90
C ASN A 332 5.62 -10.05 1.97
N ASN A 333 5.78 -11.32 1.58
CA ASN A 333 5.56 -12.44 2.50
C ASN A 333 6.75 -12.64 3.46
N GLY A 334 6.50 -12.59 4.77
CA GLY A 334 7.54 -12.79 5.78
C GLY A 334 8.56 -11.65 5.86
N GLY A 335 9.61 -11.83 6.66
CA GLY A 335 10.67 -10.85 6.84
C GLY A 335 10.30 -9.61 7.66
N VAL A 336 11.32 -8.79 7.93
CA VAL A 336 11.22 -7.52 8.68
C VAL A 336 10.46 -6.49 7.84
N ALA A 337 9.55 -5.76 8.47
CA ALA A 337 8.68 -4.77 7.82
C ALA A 337 8.69 -3.45 8.60
N ASN A 338 9.84 -2.80 8.67
CA ASN A 338 9.96 -1.48 9.28
C ASN A 338 9.16 -0.44 8.50
N ARG A 339 8.62 0.57 9.17
CA ARG A 339 7.94 1.72 8.57
C ARG A 339 8.83 2.32 7.46
N PRO A 340 8.28 2.53 6.26
CA PRO A 340 9.09 2.86 5.10
C PRO A 340 9.72 4.26 5.15
N ILE A 341 9.17 5.14 6.00
CA ILE A 341 9.67 6.51 6.24
C ILE A 341 11.01 6.58 6.99
N LYS A 342 11.51 5.45 7.49
CA LYS A 342 12.88 5.33 8.04
C LYS A 342 13.96 5.39 6.94
N PHE A 343 13.54 5.33 5.69
CA PHE A 343 14.39 5.22 4.53
C PHE A 343 14.02 6.31 3.53
N THR A 344 14.97 6.68 2.67
CA THR A 344 14.79 7.67 1.60
C THR A 344 15.28 7.14 0.25
N ASP A 345 15.38 5.82 0.14
CA ASP A 345 15.91 5.05 -0.99
C ASP A 345 15.03 3.82 -1.32
N ASN A 346 13.76 3.82 -0.91
CA ASN A 346 12.79 2.82 -1.34
C ASN A 346 12.55 2.96 -2.86
N HIS A 347 12.69 1.87 -3.58
CA HIS A 347 12.61 1.85 -5.04
C HIS A 347 11.80 0.65 -5.53
N ALA A 348 11.29 0.77 -6.75
CA ALA A 348 10.71 -0.37 -7.44
C ALA A 348 11.84 -1.24 -8.00
N SER A 349 11.57 -2.53 -8.12
CA SER A 349 12.51 -3.49 -8.69
C SER A 349 11.74 -4.36 -9.67
N GLU A 350 12.37 -4.74 -10.78
CA GLU A 350 11.75 -5.62 -11.80
C GLU A 350 11.15 -6.91 -11.20
N LYS A 351 11.74 -7.42 -10.11
CA LYS A 351 11.25 -8.61 -9.39
C LYS A 351 9.93 -8.38 -8.64
N LEU A 352 9.57 -7.13 -8.42
CA LEU A 352 8.43 -6.66 -7.62
C LEU A 352 7.41 -5.88 -8.47
N ASP A 353 7.59 -5.82 -9.79
CA ASP A 353 6.73 -5.06 -10.70
C ASP A 353 5.34 -5.67 -10.88
N LEU A 354 5.15 -6.95 -10.52
CA LEU A 354 3.86 -7.63 -10.62
C LEU A 354 3.66 -8.62 -9.47
N GLY A 355 2.47 -8.62 -8.87
CA GLY A 355 2.16 -9.54 -7.79
C GLY A 355 1.06 -9.02 -6.86
N LEU A 356 1.08 -9.52 -5.65
CA LEU A 356 0.12 -9.22 -4.60
C LEU A 356 0.85 -8.75 -3.35
N VAL A 357 0.47 -7.58 -2.83
CA VAL A 357 1.01 -7.03 -1.58
C VAL A 357 -0.07 -7.08 -0.52
N GLU A 358 0.27 -7.61 0.65
CA GLU A 358 -0.62 -7.73 1.80
C GLU A 358 -0.37 -6.60 2.80
N PHE A 359 -1.42 -5.89 3.21
CA PHE A 359 -1.36 -4.92 4.29
C PHE A 359 -1.23 -5.65 5.62
N ARG A 360 -0.12 -5.44 6.33
CA ARG A 360 0.25 -6.14 7.57
C ARG A 360 0.82 -5.17 8.60
N GLN A 361 0.96 -5.63 9.83
CA GLN A 361 1.64 -4.88 10.87
C GLN A 361 3.12 -4.63 10.53
N SER A 362 3.64 -3.50 10.96
CA SER A 362 5.07 -3.21 10.97
C SER A 362 5.85 -4.11 11.93
N ASP A 363 7.18 -4.09 11.82
CA ASP A 363 8.05 -4.89 12.68
C ASP A 363 7.92 -4.50 14.16
N LEU A 364 7.92 -5.50 15.05
CA LEU A 364 7.83 -5.26 16.49
C LEU A 364 9.00 -4.42 17.02
N LYS A 365 10.21 -4.59 16.46
CA LYS A 365 11.39 -3.83 16.86
C LYS A 365 11.41 -2.39 16.34
N ASP A 366 10.53 -2.03 15.41
CA ASP A 366 10.42 -0.66 14.92
C ASP A 366 9.46 0.16 15.78
N ASP A 367 8.23 -0.32 15.93
CA ASP A 367 7.15 0.43 16.56
C ASP A 367 6.13 -0.47 17.26
N VAL A 368 6.57 -1.65 17.72
CA VAL A 368 5.70 -2.64 18.36
C VAL A 368 4.58 -3.12 17.42
N GLY A 369 4.74 -3.00 16.10
CA GLY A 369 3.70 -3.36 15.13
C GLY A 369 2.45 -2.50 15.23
N GLN A 370 2.60 -1.21 15.51
CA GLN A 370 1.49 -0.27 15.63
C GLN A 370 1.08 0.39 14.31
N SER A 371 1.90 0.30 13.26
CA SER A 371 1.58 0.81 11.93
C SER A 371 1.15 -0.31 10.98
N THR A 372 0.27 0.01 10.02
CA THR A 372 0.02 -0.88 8.88
C THR A 372 0.93 -0.50 7.73
N VAL A 373 1.70 -1.46 7.23
CA VAL A 373 2.54 -1.31 6.03
C VAL A 373 2.02 -2.21 4.90
N PRO A 374 2.18 -1.82 3.62
CA PRO A 374 2.83 -0.59 3.14
C PRO A 374 2.04 0.71 3.38
N PHE A 375 2.74 1.84 3.32
CA PHE A 375 2.11 3.17 3.30
C PHE A 375 1.68 3.56 1.88
N ILE A 376 0.81 4.55 1.73
CA ILE A 376 0.31 5.02 0.43
C ILE A 376 1.08 6.28 0.00
N ASP A 377 1.74 6.27 -1.15
CA ASP A 377 2.41 7.46 -1.72
C ASP A 377 1.34 8.41 -2.31
N LEU A 378 1.29 9.64 -1.80
CA LEU A 378 0.31 10.65 -2.18
C LEU A 378 0.78 11.56 -3.32
N ARG A 379 2.02 11.38 -3.81
CA ARG A 379 2.58 12.30 -4.80
C ARG A 379 2.04 12.03 -6.19
N SER A 380 1.79 13.11 -6.93
CA SER A 380 1.33 13.00 -8.32
C SER A 380 2.46 12.56 -9.26
N ILE A 381 2.09 11.90 -10.35
CA ILE A 381 2.97 11.63 -11.50
C ILE A 381 2.27 12.12 -12.75
N VAL A 382 2.96 12.92 -13.55
CA VAL A 382 2.39 13.58 -14.74
C VAL A 382 3.39 13.49 -15.91
N SER A 383 2.90 13.10 -17.08
CA SER A 383 3.67 13.09 -18.32
C SER A 383 3.94 14.52 -18.83
N THR A 384 5.15 14.74 -19.34
CA THR A 384 5.66 16.04 -19.80
C THR A 384 5.40 16.33 -21.28
N GLY A 385 4.31 15.83 -21.85
CA GLY A 385 3.96 16.16 -23.24
C GLY A 385 3.12 15.14 -24.00
N THR A 386 2.94 13.95 -23.45
CA THR A 386 2.23 12.86 -24.12
C THR A 386 1.04 12.36 -23.31
N ALA A 387 0.04 11.86 -24.01
CA ALA A 387 -1.01 11.07 -23.41
C ALA A 387 -0.44 9.79 -22.77
N LEU A 388 -1.21 9.16 -21.90
CA LEU A 388 -0.84 7.87 -21.33
C LEU A 388 -1.45 6.72 -22.15
N ILE A 389 -0.76 5.59 -22.19
CA ILE A 389 -1.27 4.31 -22.70
C ILE A 389 -1.51 3.29 -21.58
N GLY A 390 -1.10 3.62 -20.36
CA GLY A 390 -1.32 2.79 -19.19
C GLY A 390 -1.08 3.54 -17.89
N VAL A 391 -1.59 2.97 -16.81
CA VAL A 391 -1.38 3.39 -15.43
C VAL A 391 -1.13 2.14 -14.61
N GLY A 392 -0.31 2.24 -13.57
CA GLY A 392 -0.01 1.13 -12.68
C GLY A 392 0.05 1.52 -11.22
N LEU A 393 0.17 0.49 -10.39
CA LEU A 393 0.58 0.59 -9.00
C LEU A 393 1.88 -0.20 -8.85
N GLN A 394 2.85 0.39 -8.18
CA GLN A 394 4.12 -0.25 -7.88
C GLN A 394 4.31 -0.40 -6.37
N PHE A 395 5.06 -1.43 -5.98
CA PHE A 395 5.51 -1.61 -4.61
C PHE A 395 6.97 -1.14 -4.49
N ARG A 396 7.17 0.03 -3.89
CA ARG A 396 8.51 0.60 -3.65
C ARG A 396 9.02 0.16 -2.29
N THR A 397 10.15 -0.52 -2.25
CA THR A 397 10.70 -1.03 -1.00
C THR A 397 12.23 -1.14 -1.06
N ARG A 398 12.81 -1.66 0.01
CA ARG A 398 14.21 -2.07 0.14
C ARG A 398 14.30 -3.10 1.26
N ASP A 399 15.50 -3.62 1.51
CA ASP A 399 15.73 -4.55 2.61
C ASP A 399 15.17 -4.01 3.94
N THR A 400 14.37 -4.84 4.61
CA THR A 400 13.67 -4.58 5.88
C THR A 400 12.57 -3.51 5.86
N SER A 401 12.34 -2.83 4.73
CA SER A 401 11.27 -1.84 4.61
C SER A 401 9.91 -2.52 4.36
N GLY A 402 8.87 -2.00 5.01
CA GLY A 402 7.47 -2.35 4.77
C GLY A 402 6.94 -1.78 3.44
N GLY A 403 7.67 -0.82 2.85
CA GLY A 403 7.44 -0.26 1.53
C GLY A 403 6.26 0.71 1.37
N PHE A 404 6.15 1.27 0.17
CA PHE A 404 5.07 2.14 -0.27
C PHE A 404 4.31 1.52 -1.45
N ILE A 405 3.00 1.74 -1.50
CA ILE A 405 2.21 1.61 -2.72
C ILE A 405 2.21 2.97 -3.42
N ALA A 406 2.75 3.03 -4.63
CA ALA A 406 2.84 4.27 -5.40
C ALA A 406 2.20 4.11 -6.77
N PRO A 407 1.53 5.15 -7.31
CA PRO A 407 1.11 5.12 -8.71
C PRO A 407 2.32 5.13 -9.64
N VAL A 408 2.13 4.69 -10.88
CA VAL A 408 3.03 4.89 -12.03
C VAL A 408 2.22 5.16 -13.28
N VAL A 409 2.81 5.80 -14.29
CA VAL A 409 2.15 6.04 -15.58
C VAL A 409 3.01 5.55 -16.73
N VAL A 410 2.38 5.08 -17.81
CA VAL A 410 3.08 4.65 -19.02
C VAL A 410 2.74 5.61 -20.15
N THR A 411 3.74 6.28 -20.68
CA THR A 411 3.57 7.30 -21.72
C THR A 411 3.30 6.68 -23.07
N HIS A 412 2.46 7.34 -23.87
CA HIS A 412 2.30 7.02 -25.27
C HIS A 412 3.65 7.13 -26.00
N PRO A 413 3.98 6.19 -26.91
CA PRO A 413 5.20 6.26 -27.69
C PRO A 413 5.22 7.54 -28.52
N THR A 414 6.32 8.28 -28.48
CA THR A 414 6.48 9.49 -29.30
C THR A 414 6.83 9.08 -30.72
N TYR A 415 6.06 9.57 -31.69
CA TYR A 415 6.44 9.50 -33.10
C TYR A 415 7.59 10.48 -33.34
N THR A 416 8.78 9.97 -33.66
CA THR A 416 9.93 10.77 -34.10
C THR A 416 9.91 10.81 -35.62
N GLY A 417 9.78 12.01 -36.18
CA GLY A 417 9.83 12.28 -37.62
C GLY A 417 10.74 13.46 -37.89
#